data_AF-A0A957QM30-F1
#
_entry.id   AF-A0A957QM30-F1
#
_cell.length_a   1.000
_cell.length_b   1.000
_cell.length_c   1.000
_cell.angle_alpha   90.00
_cell.angle_beta   90.00
_cell.angle_gamma   90.00
#
_symmetry.space_group_name_H-M   'P 1'
#
loop_
_entity.id
_entity.type
_entity.pdbx_description
1 polymer ?
#
loop_
_entity_poly.entity_id
_entity_poly.type
_entity_poly.pdbx_seq_one_letter_code
_entity_poly.pdbx_strand_id
1 'polypeptide(L)'
;MDKPSLARSESTLPAPANHSITLIGQVANRTAADFLFTDYRQRRAQKTIRTQTAALLLWVQYLREVGAAGELVAEAEAWASAHFDDTEVTNLLEYAQSQQSSLPIIYGAHFCQYRPEAWQGVTWGLVEGFVKWLLNQGYSLASVNNRLSAIKVYARLAGRAGVIPPTDMALIREVRGYGQTEGKRVDEARPKVRLGHKGISHIVAEISAKEARRGAMPERDASRSCYDFTKFRLSTYSP
;
A
#
# COMPACT_ATOMS: atom_id res chain seq x y z
N MET A 1 -43.09 -4.40 -68.94
CA MET A 1 -42.62 -3.34 -68.03
C MET A 1 -43.35 -3.55 -66.72
N ASP A 2 -42.64 -3.94 -65.66
CA ASP A 2 -42.84 -3.44 -64.29
C ASP A 2 -41.80 -4.05 -63.35
N LYS A 3 -41.14 -3.16 -62.59
CA LYS A 3 -39.93 -3.40 -61.80
C LYS A 3 -40.21 -4.25 -60.55
N PRO A 4 -39.31 -5.13 -60.11
CA PRO A 4 -39.35 -5.69 -58.76
C PRO A 4 -38.84 -4.66 -57.73
N SER A 5 -39.64 -4.44 -56.70
CA SER A 5 -39.37 -3.56 -55.55
C SER A 5 -38.40 -4.23 -54.57
N LEU A 6 -37.24 -3.60 -54.36
CA LEU A 6 -36.25 -3.98 -53.35
C LEU A 6 -36.73 -3.51 -51.97
N ALA A 7 -37.22 -4.45 -51.15
CA ALA A 7 -37.45 -4.19 -49.73
C ALA A 7 -36.09 -4.10 -49.01
N ARG A 8 -35.84 -2.91 -48.46
CA ARG A 8 -34.67 -2.57 -47.64
C ARG A 8 -34.57 -3.49 -46.43
N SER A 9 -33.37 -4.01 -46.22
CA SER A 9 -32.85 -4.62 -45.00
C SER A 9 -32.98 -3.67 -43.79
N GLU A 10 -33.84 -3.99 -42.83
CA GLU A 10 -33.73 -3.47 -41.46
C GLU A 10 -32.65 -4.26 -40.73
N SER A 11 -31.42 -3.77 -40.87
CA SER A 11 -30.30 -4.15 -40.01
C SER A 11 -30.54 -3.56 -38.62
N THR A 12 -30.96 -4.39 -37.67
CA THR A 12 -30.99 -4.05 -36.25
C THR A 12 -29.57 -3.82 -35.77
N LEU A 13 -29.13 -2.55 -35.74
CA LEU A 13 -27.88 -2.16 -35.12
C LEU A 13 -27.95 -2.44 -33.60
N PRO A 14 -26.97 -3.15 -33.00
CA PRO A 14 -26.89 -3.24 -31.55
C PRO A 14 -26.57 -1.86 -30.95
N ALA A 15 -27.22 -1.55 -29.82
CA ALA A 15 -27.11 -0.28 -29.11
C ALA A 15 -25.64 0.13 -28.83
N PRO A 16 -25.29 1.43 -28.88
CA PRO A 16 -23.91 1.89 -28.80
C PRO A 16 -23.32 1.81 -27.37
N ALA A 17 -22.22 1.06 -27.24
CA ALA A 17 -20.97 1.31 -26.51
C ALA A 17 -20.90 2.17 -25.21
N ASN A 18 -21.98 2.36 -24.46
CA ASN A 18 -21.95 3.14 -23.20
C ASN A 18 -21.29 2.40 -22.02
N HIS A 19 -20.84 1.16 -22.20
CA HIS A 19 -20.15 0.37 -21.17
C HIS A 19 -18.66 0.70 -21.01
N SER A 20 -18.10 1.60 -21.84
CA SER A 20 -16.64 1.80 -21.89
C SER A 20 -16.11 2.84 -20.89
N ILE A 21 -16.78 3.97 -20.65
CA ILE A 21 -16.20 5.05 -19.81
C ILE A 21 -16.12 4.64 -18.33
N THR A 22 -17.18 4.01 -17.80
CA THR A 22 -17.21 3.58 -16.40
C THR A 22 -16.16 2.51 -16.12
N LEU A 23 -16.01 1.53 -17.02
CA LEU A 23 -14.99 0.48 -16.89
C LEU A 23 -13.57 1.05 -17.03
N ILE A 24 -13.33 1.92 -18.00
CA ILE A 24 -12.04 2.60 -18.18
C ILE A 24 -11.72 3.46 -16.93
N GLY A 25 -12.71 4.14 -16.36
CA GLY A 25 -12.56 4.91 -15.12
C GLY A 25 -12.19 4.02 -13.93
N GLN A 26 -12.81 2.84 -13.78
CA GLN A 26 -12.48 1.89 -12.72
C GLN A 26 -11.06 1.32 -12.86
N VAL A 27 -10.64 0.97 -14.09
CA VAL A 27 -9.26 0.51 -14.36
C VAL A 27 -8.27 1.64 -14.10
N ALA A 28 -8.56 2.87 -14.54
CA ALA A 28 -7.71 4.02 -14.29
C ALA A 28 -7.56 4.32 -12.79
N ASN A 29 -8.64 4.19 -12.00
CA ASN A 29 -8.59 4.36 -10.54
C ASN A 29 -7.70 3.31 -9.88
N ARG A 30 -7.77 2.04 -10.33
CA ARG A 30 -6.91 0.97 -9.82
C ARG A 30 -5.44 1.23 -10.13
N THR A 31 -5.12 1.58 -11.38
CA THR A 31 -3.74 1.92 -11.75
C THR A 31 -3.25 3.15 -10.99
N ALA A 32 -4.09 4.18 -10.84
CA ALA A 32 -3.74 5.37 -10.07
C ALA A 32 -3.46 5.04 -8.59
N ALA A 33 -4.20 4.11 -7.99
CA ALA A 33 -4.00 3.68 -6.60
C ALA A 33 -2.58 3.15 -6.35
N ASP A 34 -2.05 2.31 -7.23
CA ASP A 34 -0.70 1.75 -7.11
C ASP A 34 0.38 2.83 -7.29
N PHE A 35 0.15 3.77 -8.22
CA PHE A 35 1.06 4.89 -8.42
C PHE A 35 1.10 5.85 -7.24
N LEU A 36 0.04 5.98 -6.43
CA LEU A 36 0.03 6.89 -5.27
C LEU A 36 1.09 6.54 -4.21
N PHE A 37 1.27 5.25 -3.92
CA PHE A 37 2.26 4.78 -2.94
C PHE A 37 3.68 4.94 -3.48
N THR A 38 3.88 4.58 -4.74
CA THR A 38 5.18 4.71 -5.42
C THR A 38 5.61 6.17 -5.53
N ASP A 39 4.73 7.05 -6.02
CA ASP A 39 4.98 8.50 -6.15
C ASP A 39 5.23 9.15 -4.77
N TYR A 40 4.43 8.78 -3.76
CA TYR A 40 4.66 9.27 -2.40
C TYR A 40 6.07 8.94 -1.92
N ARG A 41 6.52 7.69 -2.11
CA ARG A 41 7.81 7.22 -1.62
C ARG A 41 8.98 7.85 -2.35
N GLN A 42 8.90 7.97 -3.67
CA GLN A 42 9.95 8.60 -4.49
C GLN A 42 10.20 10.06 -4.09
N ARG A 43 9.18 10.78 -3.63
CA ARG A 43 9.28 12.18 -3.20
C ARG A 43 9.79 12.37 -1.77
N ARG A 44 10.04 11.30 -1.01
CA ARG A 44 10.44 11.39 0.39
C ARG A 44 11.92 11.07 0.55
N ALA A 45 12.56 11.82 1.45
CA ALA A 45 13.93 11.55 1.82
C ALA A 45 14.06 10.14 2.42
N GLN A 46 15.18 9.47 2.15
CA GLN A 46 15.42 8.10 2.61
C GLN A 46 15.30 7.95 4.13
N LYS A 47 15.71 8.96 4.90
CA LYS A 47 15.55 8.99 6.36
C LYS A 47 14.08 8.95 6.79
N THR A 48 13.21 9.65 6.07
CA THR A 48 11.77 9.67 6.36
C THR A 48 11.16 8.31 6.08
N ILE A 49 11.50 7.70 4.94
CA ILE A 49 11.07 6.34 4.59
C ILE A 49 11.50 5.33 5.66
N ARG A 50 12.78 5.35 6.08
CA ARG A 50 13.28 4.48 7.16
C ARG A 50 12.49 4.63 8.47
N THR A 51 12.18 5.88 8.84
CA THR A 51 11.41 6.18 10.06
C THR A 51 9.98 5.64 9.95
N GLN A 52 9.36 5.80 8.78
CA GLN A 52 8.02 5.28 8.51
C GLN A 52 7.98 3.76 8.49
N THR A 53 8.94 3.10 7.88
CA THR A 53 9.00 1.63 7.91
C THR A 53 9.19 1.10 9.33
N ALA A 54 9.99 1.78 10.17
CA ALA A 54 10.08 1.43 11.58
C ALA A 54 8.73 1.58 12.32
N ALA A 55 7.85 2.49 11.90
CA ALA A 55 6.48 2.59 12.40
C ALA A 55 5.59 1.45 11.88
N LEU A 56 5.72 1.09 10.60
CA LEU A 56 4.96 0.00 9.99
C LEU A 56 5.33 -1.36 10.58
N LEU A 57 6.60 -1.60 10.93
CA LEU A 57 7.02 -2.82 11.63
C LEU A 57 6.28 -3.00 12.96
N LEU A 58 6.19 -1.94 13.76
CA LEU A 58 5.44 -1.98 15.02
C LEU A 58 3.93 -2.09 14.82
N TRP A 59 3.41 -1.50 13.74
CA TRP A 59 2.00 -1.64 13.39
C TRP A 59 1.64 -3.09 13.08
N VAL A 60 2.44 -3.77 12.25
CA VAL A 60 2.21 -5.19 11.92
C VAL A 60 2.41 -6.08 13.16
N GLN A 61 3.39 -5.77 13.99
CA GLN A 61 3.56 -6.46 15.28
C GLN A 61 2.31 -6.31 16.16
N TYR A 62 1.78 -5.09 16.30
CA TYR A 62 0.55 -4.84 17.04
C TYR A 62 -0.64 -5.63 16.45
N LEU A 63 -0.84 -5.58 15.14
CA LEU A 63 -1.93 -6.31 14.47
C LEU A 63 -1.83 -7.82 14.74
N ARG A 64 -0.61 -8.36 14.80
CA ARG A 64 -0.38 -9.77 15.12
C ARG A 64 -0.75 -10.08 16.57
N GLU A 65 -0.37 -9.22 17.51
CA GLU A 65 -0.68 -9.40 18.94
C GLU A 65 -2.20 -9.36 19.21
N VAL A 66 -2.96 -8.56 18.47
CA VAL A 66 -4.43 -8.50 18.58
C VAL A 66 -5.16 -9.49 17.67
N GLY A 67 -4.43 -10.35 16.93
CA GLY A 67 -5.01 -11.37 16.05
C GLY A 67 -5.60 -10.85 14.74
N ALA A 68 -5.31 -9.61 14.35
CA ALA A 68 -5.83 -8.96 13.14
C ALA A 68 -4.87 -9.00 11.93
N ALA A 69 -3.67 -9.58 12.08
CA ALA A 69 -2.66 -9.59 11.01
C ALA A 69 -2.76 -10.78 10.04
N GLY A 70 -3.67 -11.73 10.24
CA GLY A 70 -3.67 -13.02 9.51
C GLY A 70 -3.69 -12.86 7.98
N GLU A 71 -4.70 -12.17 7.46
CA GLU A 71 -4.86 -11.91 6.02
C GLU A 71 -3.71 -11.05 5.49
N LEU A 72 -3.40 -9.95 6.18
CA LEU A 72 -2.31 -9.04 5.83
C LEU A 72 -0.96 -9.76 5.65
N VAL A 73 -0.62 -10.65 6.59
CA VAL A 73 0.64 -11.37 6.58
C VAL A 73 0.68 -12.40 5.46
N ALA A 74 -0.41 -13.14 5.24
CA ALA A 74 -0.50 -14.11 4.17
C ALA A 74 -0.34 -13.45 2.78
N GLU A 75 -1.02 -12.32 2.56
CA GLU A 75 -0.88 -11.55 1.32
C GLU A 75 0.54 -10.97 1.17
N ALA A 76 1.13 -10.48 2.27
CA ALA A 76 2.47 -9.95 2.25
C ALA A 76 3.52 -11.01 1.92
N GLU A 77 3.37 -12.25 2.41
CA GLU A 77 4.23 -13.38 2.06
C GLU A 77 4.10 -13.76 0.59
N ALA A 78 2.86 -13.85 0.08
CA ALA A 78 2.61 -14.10 -1.33
C ALA A 78 3.24 -13.01 -2.22
N TRP A 79 3.02 -11.75 -1.87
CA TRP A 79 3.64 -10.61 -2.54
C TRP A 79 5.17 -10.66 -2.49
N ALA A 80 5.75 -10.90 -1.32
CA ALA A 80 7.20 -10.99 -1.11
C ALA A 80 7.83 -12.09 -1.96
N SER A 81 7.20 -13.27 -2.03
CA SER A 81 7.70 -14.40 -2.83
C SER A 81 7.75 -14.10 -4.35
N ALA A 82 6.88 -13.20 -4.82
CA ALA A 82 6.86 -12.78 -6.22
C ALA A 82 7.82 -11.62 -6.52
N HIS A 83 8.26 -10.86 -5.50
CA HIS A 83 9.00 -9.62 -5.67
C HIS A 83 10.46 -9.69 -5.23
N PHE A 84 10.77 -10.48 -4.21
CA PHE A 84 12.12 -10.65 -3.68
C PHE A 84 12.79 -11.88 -4.24
N ASP A 85 14.06 -11.74 -4.63
CA ASP A 85 14.91 -12.88 -4.96
C ASP A 85 15.50 -13.55 -3.72
N ASP A 86 16.08 -14.75 -3.87
CA ASP A 86 16.64 -15.53 -2.76
C ASP A 86 17.73 -14.78 -1.99
N THR A 87 18.47 -13.89 -2.66
CA THR A 87 19.52 -13.08 -2.03
C THR A 87 18.91 -11.98 -1.15
N GLU A 88 17.87 -11.31 -1.65
CA GLU A 88 17.11 -10.30 -0.91
C GLU A 88 16.42 -10.91 0.30
N VAL A 89 15.82 -12.10 0.16
CA VAL A 89 15.23 -12.86 1.26
C VAL A 89 16.28 -13.24 2.31
N THR A 90 17.46 -13.69 1.90
CA THR A 90 18.56 -14.04 2.82
C THR A 90 19.03 -12.83 3.62
N ASN A 91 19.23 -11.68 2.98
CA ASN A 91 19.60 -10.44 3.67
C ASN A 91 18.52 -9.98 4.67
N LEU A 92 17.25 -10.16 4.30
CA LEU A 92 16.13 -9.86 5.20
C LEU A 92 16.06 -10.82 6.40
N LEU A 93 16.39 -12.09 6.21
CA LEU A 93 16.48 -13.10 7.28
C LEU A 93 17.55 -12.72 8.30
N GLU A 94 18.76 -12.43 7.82
CA GLU A 94 19.88 -12.00 8.68
C GLU A 94 19.51 -10.73 9.46
N TYR A 95 18.85 -9.78 8.79
CA TYR A 95 18.35 -8.59 9.46
C TYR A 95 17.30 -8.90 10.52
N ALA A 96 16.30 -9.73 10.20
CA ALA A 96 15.23 -10.09 11.12
C ALA A 96 15.81 -10.70 12.40
N GLN A 97 16.78 -11.61 12.24
CA GLN A 97 17.51 -12.21 13.35
C GLN A 97 18.24 -11.16 14.18
N SER A 98 18.93 -10.21 13.54
CA SER A 98 19.66 -9.14 14.24
C SER A 98 18.76 -8.22 15.10
N GLN A 99 17.51 -8.02 14.68
CA GLN A 99 16.54 -7.17 15.38
C GLN A 99 15.52 -7.96 16.22
N GLN A 100 15.72 -9.27 16.38
CA GLN A 100 14.78 -10.15 17.09
C GLN A 100 13.34 -10.01 16.56
N SER A 101 13.21 -9.82 15.25
CA SER A 101 11.95 -9.74 14.54
C SER A 101 11.75 -10.97 13.65
N SER A 102 10.55 -11.14 13.10
CA SER A 102 10.21 -12.25 12.23
C SER A 102 9.96 -11.75 10.80
N LEU A 103 10.38 -12.52 9.79
CA LEU A 103 10.12 -12.20 8.37
C LEU A 103 8.68 -11.78 8.06
N PRO A 104 7.63 -12.44 8.58
CA PRO A 104 6.25 -12.05 8.29
C PRO A 104 5.92 -10.60 8.70
N ILE A 105 6.54 -10.11 9.78
CA ILE A 105 6.39 -8.70 10.22
C ILE A 105 7.08 -7.75 9.24
N ILE A 106 8.25 -8.14 8.73
CA ILE A 106 9.00 -7.35 7.76
C ILE A 106 8.26 -7.29 6.42
N TYR A 107 7.81 -8.43 5.92
CA TYR A 107 7.01 -8.50 4.70
C TYR A 107 5.73 -7.69 4.85
N GLY A 108 5.00 -7.83 5.96
CA GLY A 108 3.82 -7.01 6.23
C GLY A 108 4.12 -5.50 6.20
N ALA A 109 5.25 -5.07 6.79
CA ALA A 109 5.61 -3.66 6.80
C ALA A 109 5.96 -3.13 5.40
N HIS A 110 6.66 -3.93 4.59
CA HIS A 110 6.90 -3.60 3.18
C HIS A 110 5.59 -3.59 2.39
N PHE A 111 4.73 -4.58 2.57
CA PHE A 111 3.43 -4.65 1.92
C PHE A 111 2.58 -3.42 2.23
N CYS A 112 2.46 -3.02 3.50
CA CYS A 112 1.80 -1.76 3.91
C CYS A 112 2.40 -0.50 3.27
N GLN A 113 3.66 -0.53 2.88
CA GLN A 113 4.36 0.62 2.30
C GLN A 113 4.23 0.70 0.77
N TYR A 114 3.85 -0.39 0.10
CA TYR A 114 3.88 -0.50 -1.36
C TYR A 114 2.49 -0.73 -1.94
N ARG A 115 1.61 -1.38 -1.18
CA ARG A 115 0.33 -1.89 -1.66
C ARG A 115 -0.82 -1.24 -0.89
N PRO A 116 -1.82 -0.65 -1.59
CA PRO A 116 -2.99 -0.12 -0.92
C PRO A 116 -3.82 -1.23 -0.25
N GLU A 117 -3.82 -2.46 -0.79
CA GLU A 117 -4.59 -3.61 -0.30
C GLU A 117 -4.24 -3.99 1.15
N ALA A 118 -2.99 -3.74 1.56
CA ALA A 118 -2.51 -3.92 2.93
C ALA A 118 -3.27 -3.11 4.00
N TRP A 119 -4.11 -2.17 3.58
CA TRP A 119 -4.91 -1.30 4.44
C TRP A 119 -6.40 -1.66 4.43
N GLN A 120 -6.78 -2.75 3.77
CA GLN A 120 -8.15 -3.26 3.77
C GLN A 120 -8.58 -3.62 5.20
N GLY A 121 -9.81 -3.27 5.56
CA GLY A 121 -10.36 -3.53 6.90
C GLY A 121 -9.76 -2.68 8.03
N VAL A 122 -8.83 -1.77 7.74
CA VAL A 122 -8.28 -0.86 8.75
C VAL A 122 -9.33 0.16 9.19
N THR A 123 -9.72 0.10 10.45
CA THR A 123 -10.66 1.03 11.07
C THR A 123 -9.96 1.97 12.05
N TRP A 124 -10.65 3.05 12.42
CA TRP A 124 -10.17 3.99 13.45
C TRP A 124 -9.88 3.30 14.79
N GLY A 125 -10.66 2.26 15.15
CA GLY A 125 -10.49 1.51 16.39
C GLY A 125 -9.15 0.75 16.44
N LEU A 126 -8.70 0.19 15.30
CA LEU A 126 -7.38 -0.43 15.20
C LEU A 126 -6.26 0.62 15.36
N VAL A 127 -6.43 1.79 14.77
CA VAL A 127 -5.45 2.89 14.87
C VAL A 127 -5.36 3.43 16.30
N GLU A 128 -6.50 3.61 17.00
CA GLU A 128 -6.51 3.98 18.41
C GLU A 128 -5.89 2.89 19.30
N GLY A 129 -6.21 1.62 19.04
CA GLY A 129 -5.65 0.50 19.77
C GLY A 129 -4.12 0.45 19.63
N PHE A 130 -3.59 0.73 18.44
CA PHE A 130 -2.15 0.84 18.21
C PHE A 130 -1.49 1.95 19.03
N VAL A 131 -2.12 3.13 19.12
CA VAL A 131 -1.63 4.23 19.97
C VAL A 131 -1.58 3.80 21.43
N LYS A 132 -2.66 3.19 21.95
CA LYS A 132 -2.75 2.67 23.32
C LYS A 132 -1.75 1.54 23.57
N TRP A 133 -1.48 0.71 22.57
CA TRP A 133 -0.50 -0.36 22.63
C TRP A 133 0.92 0.18 22.71
N LEU A 134 1.32 1.12 21.85
CA LEU A 134 2.65 1.76 21.91
C LEU A 134 2.90 2.41 23.28
N LEU A 135 1.85 3.01 23.80
CA LEU A 135 1.81 3.52 25.15
C LEU A 135 2.09 2.41 26.18
N ASN A 136 1.35 1.31 26.16
CA ASN A 136 1.59 0.19 27.08
C ASN A 136 3.01 -0.44 26.94
N GLN A 137 3.60 -0.40 25.74
CA GLN A 137 4.97 -0.83 25.51
C GLN A 137 6.03 0.13 26.10
N GLY A 138 5.66 1.34 26.52
CA GLY A 138 6.57 2.31 27.13
C GLY A 138 7.28 3.23 26.13
N TYR A 139 6.76 3.38 24.91
CA TYR A 139 7.27 4.37 23.96
C TYR A 139 6.98 5.79 24.44
N SER A 140 7.92 6.70 24.19
CA SER A 140 7.71 8.14 24.43
C SER A 140 6.62 8.69 23.53
N LEU A 141 5.92 9.72 23.98
CA LEU A 141 4.82 10.32 23.22
C LEU A 141 5.27 10.96 21.91
N ALA A 142 6.48 11.51 21.87
CA ALA A 142 7.09 11.94 20.62
C ALA A 142 7.20 10.78 19.62
N SER A 143 7.59 9.58 20.09
CA SER A 143 7.64 8.37 19.26
C SER A 143 6.24 7.90 18.86
N VAL A 144 5.26 7.94 19.78
CA VAL A 144 3.86 7.60 19.48
C VAL A 144 3.29 8.52 18.40
N ASN A 145 3.46 9.83 18.54
CA ASN A 145 2.97 10.81 17.58
C ASN A 145 3.65 10.68 16.20
N ASN A 146 4.96 10.41 16.19
CA ASN A 146 5.69 10.15 14.95
C ASN A 146 5.15 8.90 14.22
N ARG A 147 4.94 7.82 14.96
CA ARG A 147 4.41 6.54 14.43
C ARG A 147 2.97 6.68 13.96
N LEU A 148 2.11 7.31 14.75
CA LEU A 148 0.72 7.63 14.36
C LEU A 148 0.70 8.46 13.07
N SER A 149 1.61 9.42 12.92
CA SER A 149 1.70 10.23 11.70
C SER A 149 2.04 9.39 10.48
N ALA A 150 2.93 8.40 10.61
CA ALA A 150 3.23 7.45 9.54
C ALA A 150 1.99 6.62 9.14
N ILE A 151 1.27 6.08 10.11
CA ILE A 151 0.04 5.30 9.85
C ILE A 151 -1.01 6.16 9.15
N LYS A 152 -1.25 7.39 9.61
CA LYS A 152 -2.23 8.30 9.00
C LYS A 152 -1.85 8.72 7.57
N VAL A 153 -0.56 8.75 7.24
CA VAL A 153 -0.11 9.03 5.87
C VAL A 153 -0.51 7.89 4.94
N TYR A 154 -0.17 6.65 5.29
CA TYR A 154 -0.46 5.51 4.42
C TYR A 154 -1.95 5.18 4.38
N ALA A 155 -2.67 5.29 5.51
CA ALA A 155 -4.13 5.19 5.52
C ALA A 155 -4.78 6.22 4.59
N ARG A 156 -4.25 7.46 4.53
CA ARG A 156 -4.74 8.47 3.58
C ARG A 156 -4.47 8.08 2.12
N LEU A 157 -3.32 7.48 1.82
CA LEU A 157 -3.04 6.99 0.46
C LEU A 157 -4.00 5.85 0.10
N ALA A 158 -4.24 4.91 1.02
CA ALA A 158 -5.21 3.82 0.86
C ALA A 158 -6.65 4.31 0.71
N GLY A 159 -7.04 5.35 1.45
CA GLY A 159 -8.35 6.00 1.29
C GLY A 159 -8.52 6.66 -0.08
N ARG A 160 -7.46 7.28 -0.63
CA ARG A 160 -7.46 7.80 -2.01
C ARG A 160 -7.49 6.70 -3.06
N ALA A 161 -6.89 5.54 -2.77
CA ALA A 161 -6.96 4.34 -3.58
C ALA A 161 -8.34 3.65 -3.53
N GLY A 162 -9.22 4.08 -2.62
CA GLY A 162 -10.55 3.49 -2.44
C GLY A 162 -10.57 2.20 -1.61
N VAL A 163 -9.44 1.78 -1.04
CA VAL A 163 -9.36 0.58 -0.19
C VAL A 163 -9.97 0.81 1.18
N ILE A 164 -9.72 1.99 1.77
CA ILE A 164 -10.39 2.39 3.00
C ILE A 164 -11.65 3.20 2.64
N PRO A 165 -12.84 2.79 3.11
CA PRO A 165 -14.07 3.55 2.91
C PRO A 165 -13.92 5.02 3.39
N PRO A 166 -14.52 6.00 2.70
CA PRO A 166 -14.42 7.40 3.09
C PRO A 166 -14.87 7.70 4.53
N THR A 167 -15.86 6.95 5.02
CA THR A 167 -16.35 7.02 6.41
C THR A 167 -15.28 6.63 7.41
N ASP A 168 -14.61 5.51 7.19
CA ASP A 168 -13.53 5.03 8.06
C ASP A 168 -12.32 5.95 7.98
N MET A 169 -11.99 6.43 6.79
CA MET A 169 -10.91 7.41 6.62
C MET A 169 -11.19 8.72 7.36
N ALA A 170 -12.44 9.18 7.40
CA ALA A 170 -12.83 10.35 8.19
C ALA A 170 -12.60 10.10 9.68
N LEU A 171 -13.00 8.95 10.21
CA LEU A 171 -12.80 8.59 11.61
C LEU A 171 -11.30 8.40 11.97
N ILE A 172 -10.52 7.76 11.10
CA ILE A 172 -9.06 7.61 11.26
C ILE A 172 -8.39 8.99 11.31
N ARG A 173 -8.89 9.96 10.54
CA ARG A 173 -8.36 11.33 10.57
C ARG A 173 -8.59 12.01 11.91
N GLU A 174 -9.67 11.70 12.62
CA GLU A 174 -9.98 12.29 13.93
C GLU A 174 -9.13 11.72 15.07
N VAL A 175 -8.48 10.56 14.88
CA VAL A 175 -7.58 9.99 15.90
C VAL A 175 -6.46 10.99 16.23
N ARG A 176 -6.52 11.58 17.43
CA ARG A 176 -5.56 12.58 17.89
C ARG A 176 -4.34 11.93 18.51
N GLY A 177 -3.18 12.55 18.29
CA GLY A 177 -1.99 12.29 19.08
C GLY A 177 -2.04 13.02 20.43
N TYR A 178 -1.04 12.79 21.26
CA TYR A 178 -0.93 13.44 22.57
C TYR A 178 -0.24 14.81 22.47
N GLY A 179 -0.80 15.82 23.12
CA GLY A 179 -0.19 17.15 23.23
C GLY A 179 1.00 17.17 24.20
N GLN A 180 1.84 18.21 24.10
CA GLN A 180 3.04 18.36 24.95
C GLN A 180 2.72 18.38 26.46
N THR A 181 1.64 19.08 26.86
CA THR A 181 1.26 19.26 28.26
C THR A 181 0.62 18.02 28.89
N GLU A 182 -0.26 17.35 28.14
CA GLU A 182 -0.81 16.05 28.52
C GLU A 182 0.30 15.00 28.57
N GLY A 183 1.30 15.17 27.72
CA GLY A 183 2.36 14.22 27.57
C GLY A 183 3.34 14.13 28.73
N LYS A 184 3.63 15.26 29.37
CA LYS A 184 4.45 15.28 30.58
C LYS A 184 3.79 14.47 31.71
N ARG A 185 2.46 14.56 31.87
CA ARG A 185 1.70 13.82 32.90
C ARG A 185 1.61 12.32 32.61
N VAL A 186 1.41 11.94 31.35
CA VAL A 186 1.32 10.52 30.96
C VAL A 186 2.69 9.83 31.01
N ASP A 187 3.77 10.52 30.64
CA ASP A 187 5.13 10.01 30.77
C ASP A 187 5.55 9.88 32.25
N GLU A 188 5.14 10.81 33.12
CA GLU A 188 5.41 10.79 34.57
C GLU A 188 4.59 9.72 35.32
N ALA A 189 3.38 9.40 34.87
CA ALA A 189 2.49 8.43 35.52
C ALA A 189 2.80 6.95 35.20
N ARG A 190 3.86 6.66 34.42
CA ARG A 190 4.12 5.30 33.94
C ARG A 190 5.06 4.47 34.81
N PRO A 191 4.68 3.23 35.16
CA PRO A 191 5.53 2.31 35.94
C PRO A 191 6.62 1.59 35.14
N LYS A 192 6.66 1.70 33.80
CA LYS A 192 7.52 0.87 32.93
C LYS A 192 8.73 1.66 32.39
N VAL A 193 9.91 1.03 32.43
CA VAL A 193 11.20 1.58 31.96
C VAL A 193 11.13 1.98 30.48
N ARG A 194 11.61 3.19 30.14
CA ARG A 194 11.57 3.78 28.80
C ARG A 194 12.36 2.93 27.80
N LEU A 195 11.71 2.46 26.73
CA LEU A 195 12.40 1.84 25.61
C LEU A 195 13.02 2.93 24.72
N GLY A 196 14.35 2.92 24.61
CA GLY A 196 15.14 3.87 23.80
C GLY A 196 14.99 3.66 22.29
N HIS A 197 15.20 4.73 21.52
CA HIS A 197 14.87 4.89 20.09
C HIS A 197 15.78 4.11 19.10
N LYS A 198 16.64 3.20 19.55
CA LYS A 198 17.64 2.52 18.71
C LYS A 198 17.37 1.01 18.66
N GLY A 199 16.75 0.56 17.58
CA GLY A 199 16.64 -0.88 17.33
C GLY A 199 15.96 -1.30 16.03
N ILE A 200 15.75 -0.45 15.03
CA ILE A 200 15.03 -0.89 13.81
C ILE A 200 15.47 -0.21 12.50
N SER A 201 16.64 0.44 12.40
CA SER A 201 16.87 1.46 11.34
C SER A 201 17.93 1.23 10.27
N HIS A 202 18.58 0.07 10.12
CA HIS A 202 19.73 -0.01 9.18
C HIS A 202 19.53 -0.74 7.83
N ILE A 203 18.60 -1.68 7.64
CA ILE A 203 18.58 -2.50 6.39
C ILE A 203 17.43 -2.18 5.41
N VAL A 204 16.30 -1.63 5.89
CA VAL A 204 15.13 -1.26 5.06
C VAL A 204 15.49 -0.32 3.89
N ALA A 205 16.57 0.44 4.04
CA ALA A 205 16.95 1.47 3.08
C ALA A 205 17.49 0.94 1.75
N GLU A 206 18.04 -0.27 1.73
CA GLU A 206 18.76 -0.78 0.57
C GLU A 206 17.80 -1.49 -0.40
N ILE A 207 16.84 -2.23 0.15
CA ILE A 207 15.74 -2.87 -0.60
C ILE A 207 14.80 -1.81 -1.17
N SER A 208 14.45 -0.79 -0.37
CA SER A 208 13.56 0.29 -0.80
C SER A 208 14.14 1.17 -1.92
N ALA A 209 15.48 1.29 -1.99
CA ALA A 209 16.17 2.04 -3.04
C ALA A 209 16.29 1.26 -4.36
N LYS A 210 16.33 -0.08 -4.30
CA LYS A 210 16.43 -0.96 -5.48
C LYS A 210 15.06 -1.14 -6.15
N GLU A 211 13.98 -1.22 -5.37
CA GLU A 211 12.61 -1.32 -5.89
C GLU A 211 12.05 -0.01 -6.44
N ALA A 212 12.41 1.15 -5.87
CA ALA A 212 12.04 2.46 -6.42
C ALA A 212 12.57 2.69 -7.84
N ARG A 213 13.66 1.99 -8.22
CA ARG A 213 14.22 1.96 -9.58
C ARG A 213 13.51 0.96 -10.50
N ARG A 214 12.93 -0.11 -9.95
CA ARG A 214 12.15 -1.13 -10.69
C ARG A 214 10.70 -0.69 -10.97
N GLY A 215 10.05 0.02 -10.04
CA GLY A 215 8.67 0.52 -10.17
C GLY A 215 8.47 1.64 -11.21
N ALA A 216 9.55 2.11 -11.86
CA ALA A 216 9.47 2.99 -13.04
C ALA A 216 9.23 2.22 -14.36
N MET A 217 9.13 0.89 -14.30
CA MET A 217 8.74 0.03 -15.42
C MET A 217 7.32 -0.48 -15.16
N PRO A 218 6.34 -0.23 -16.05
CA PRO A 218 5.01 -0.81 -15.88
C PRO A 218 5.16 -2.33 -15.81
N GLU A 219 4.52 -2.90 -14.80
CA GLU A 219 4.48 -4.31 -14.47
C GLU A 219 4.31 -5.13 -15.75
N ARG A 220 5.28 -6.00 -16.05
CA ARG A 220 5.16 -6.99 -17.13
C ARG A 220 4.17 -8.04 -16.65
N ASP A 221 2.92 -7.75 -16.95
CA ASP A 221 1.74 -8.59 -16.80
C ASP A 221 2.06 -10.00 -17.32
N ALA A 222 2.22 -10.97 -16.43
CA ALA A 222 2.36 -12.40 -16.74
C ALA A 222 1.03 -13.02 -17.17
N SER A 223 0.18 -12.24 -17.86
CA SER A 223 -1.15 -12.62 -18.29
C SER A 223 -1.57 -11.82 -19.52
N ARG A 224 -0.75 -11.83 -20.59
CA ARG A 224 -1.22 -11.53 -21.96
C ARG A 224 -0.57 -12.44 -23.00
N SER A 225 -1.04 -13.68 -23.02
CA SER A 225 -1.59 -14.19 -24.27
C SER A 225 -2.79 -13.31 -24.63
N CYS A 226 -2.92 -12.94 -25.91
CA CYS A 226 -3.97 -12.08 -26.49
C CYS A 226 -3.80 -10.57 -26.25
N TYR A 227 -3.04 -9.90 -27.13
CA TYR A 227 -3.57 -9.08 -28.24
C TYR A 227 -2.46 -8.15 -28.74
N ASP A 228 -1.85 -8.54 -29.86
CA ASP A 228 -1.00 -7.70 -30.69
C ASP A 228 -1.91 -6.71 -31.44
N PHE A 229 -1.92 -5.47 -30.99
CA PHE A 229 -2.68 -4.38 -31.60
C PHE A 229 -1.72 -3.23 -31.88
N THR A 230 -0.91 -3.36 -32.94
CA THR A 230 -0.72 -2.33 -33.98
C THR A 230 0.47 -2.68 -34.88
N LYS A 231 0.18 -3.19 -36.09
CA LYS A 231 0.84 -2.76 -37.35
C LYS A 231 0.16 -3.40 -38.57
N PHE A 232 -1.06 -2.95 -38.85
CA PHE A 232 -1.61 -2.98 -40.21
C PHE A 232 -1.60 -1.54 -40.74
N ARG A 233 -0.55 -1.17 -41.48
CA ARG A 233 -0.54 0.06 -42.29
C ARG A 233 -0.34 -0.35 -43.75
N LEU A 234 -1.49 -0.44 -44.41
CA LEU A 234 -1.78 -0.25 -45.82
C LEU A 234 -0.56 0.04 -46.72
N SER A 235 -0.20 -0.97 -47.51
CA SER A 235 0.49 -0.81 -48.78
C SER A 235 -0.55 -0.74 -49.90
N THR A 236 -0.16 -0.14 -51.03
CA THR A 236 -0.83 -0.07 -52.34
C THR A 236 -1.85 1.07 -52.55
N TYR A 237 -1.45 2.05 -53.35
CA TYR A 237 -1.99 2.23 -54.71
C TYR A 237 -1.14 3.21 -55.54
N SER A 238 -0.63 2.75 -56.68
CA SER A 238 -0.45 3.53 -57.92
C SER A 238 -0.43 2.55 -59.09
N PRO A 239 -1.26 2.72 -60.11
CA PRO A 239 -0.84 2.60 -61.49
C PRO A 239 -0.20 3.92 -61.98
#